data_AF-A0A251XFN5-F1
#
_entry.id   AF-A0A251XFN5-F1
#
_cell.length_a   1.000
_cell.length_b   1.000
_cell.length_c   1.000
_cell.angle_alpha   90.00
_cell.angle_beta   90.00
_cell.angle_gamma   90.00
#
_symmetry.space_group_name_H-M   'P 1'
#
loop_
_entity.id
_entity.type
_entity.pdbx_description
1 polymer ?
#
loop_
_entity_poly.entity_id
_entity_poly.type
_entity_poly.pdbx_seq_one_letter_code
_entity_poly.pdbx_strand_id
1 'polypeptide(L)'
;MPEQGVDAIAHAGLVLRELDALAGPSPRSPPPAARHGCGARLPDPRRLDAATVADSCVLTIERRFLPGQSTADVEAELRAALDAVAARTPDMDVELEVLVARAAFEADVDGPLARAVLDSGARVAGSPVPHRGEPFWTDAGLVHEAGIPCILLGVTGGGAHADEEWAEVDSIRRLADVLEGAILDFCGGDRIVPTSRPIA
;
A
#
# COMPACT_ATOMS: atom_id res chain seq x y z
N MET A 1 -10.05 1.41 -42.54
CA MET A 1 -10.37 2.81 -42.19
C MET A 1 -10.65 2.88 -40.69
N PRO A 2 -10.38 4.00 -39.98
CA PRO A 2 -10.50 4.04 -38.52
C PRO A 2 -11.87 3.62 -37.97
N GLU A 3 -12.95 3.95 -38.69
CA GLU A 3 -14.34 3.59 -38.34
C GLU A 3 -14.68 2.10 -38.44
N GLN A 4 -13.75 1.28 -38.94
CA GLN A 4 -13.91 -0.17 -39.05
C GLN A 4 -13.15 -0.93 -37.94
N GLY A 5 -12.39 -0.21 -37.11
CA GLY A 5 -11.62 -0.77 -36.00
C GLY A 5 -12.22 -0.42 -34.65
N VAL A 6 -11.90 -1.22 -33.64
CA VAL A 6 -12.18 -0.93 -32.23
C VAL A 6 -10.88 -0.41 -31.62
N ASP A 7 -10.90 0.83 -31.11
CA ASP A 7 -9.71 1.46 -30.56
C ASP A 7 -9.55 1.12 -29.08
N ALA A 8 -8.66 0.16 -28.79
CA ALA A 8 -8.38 -0.27 -27.42
C ALA A 8 -7.77 0.85 -26.54
N ILE A 9 -7.10 1.84 -27.12
CA ILE A 9 -6.55 2.99 -26.39
C ILE A 9 -7.70 3.91 -25.95
N ALA A 10 -8.65 4.16 -26.84
CA ALA A 10 -9.84 4.94 -26.51
C ALA A 10 -10.65 4.27 -25.39
N HIS A 11 -10.84 2.94 -25.46
CA HIS A 11 -11.50 2.15 -24.41
C HIS A 11 -10.73 2.20 -23.08
N ALA A 12 -9.40 2.05 -23.10
CA ALA A 12 -8.57 2.18 -21.92
C ALA A 12 -8.71 3.56 -21.26
N GLY A 13 -8.84 4.63 -22.05
CA GLY A 13 -9.12 5.98 -21.53
C GLY A 13 -10.46 6.08 -20.77
N LEU A 14 -11.48 5.31 -21.16
CA LEU A 14 -12.76 5.24 -20.44
C LEU A 14 -12.60 4.47 -19.12
N VAL A 15 -11.85 3.37 -19.12
CA VAL A 15 -11.54 2.60 -17.92
C VAL A 15 -10.79 3.45 -16.89
N LEU A 16 -9.75 4.19 -17.33
CA LEU A 16 -8.98 5.08 -16.44
C LEU A 16 -9.86 6.10 -15.72
N ARG A 17 -10.81 6.70 -16.44
CA ARG A 17 -11.77 7.67 -15.85
C ARG A 17 -12.68 7.03 -14.81
N GLU A 18 -13.12 5.80 -15.04
CA GLU A 18 -13.96 5.08 -14.08
C GLU A 18 -13.16 4.73 -12.81
N LEU A 19 -11.92 4.27 -12.96
CA LEU A 19 -11.02 3.97 -11.84
C LEU A 19 -10.66 5.22 -11.04
N ASP A 20 -10.46 6.36 -11.69
CA ASP A 20 -10.26 7.65 -11.01
C ASP A 20 -11.46 8.06 -10.15
N ALA A 21 -12.68 7.73 -10.58
CA ALA A 21 -13.90 7.99 -9.79
C ALA A 21 -13.94 7.13 -8.51
N LEU A 22 -13.43 5.90 -8.56
CA LEU A 22 -13.26 5.04 -7.36
C LEU A 22 -12.20 5.58 -6.39
N ALA A 23 -11.22 6.34 -6.88
CA ALA A 23 -10.18 6.99 -6.06
C ALA A 23 -10.69 8.19 -5.23
N GLY A 24 -11.97 8.55 -5.40
CA GLY A 24 -12.58 9.70 -4.75
C GLY A 24 -12.57 9.66 -3.22
N PRO A 25 -12.82 10.80 -2.56
CA PRO A 25 -12.83 10.89 -1.11
C PRO A 25 -13.87 9.93 -0.51
N SER A 26 -13.40 8.96 0.28
CA SER A 26 -14.23 8.04 1.03
C SER A 26 -14.30 8.49 2.49
N PRO A 27 -15.50 8.55 3.12
CA PRO A 27 -15.61 8.81 4.55
C PRO A 27 -15.01 7.68 5.42
N ARG A 28 -14.71 6.51 4.82
CA ARG A 28 -14.06 5.38 5.50
C ARG A 28 -12.53 5.47 5.46
N SER A 29 -11.94 6.52 4.88
CA SER A 29 -10.49 6.61 4.68
C SER A 29 -10.01 8.05 4.72
N PRO A 30 -9.14 8.44 5.68
CA PRO A 30 -8.44 9.71 5.56
C PRO A 30 -7.55 9.69 4.29
N PRO A 31 -7.51 10.78 3.50
CA PRO A 31 -6.52 10.91 2.43
C PRO A 31 -5.10 10.78 3.03
N PRO A 32 -4.18 9.97 2.48
CA PRO A 32 -4.12 9.44 1.10
C PRO A 32 -4.34 7.91 0.99
N ALA A 33 -4.91 7.25 2.00
CA ALA A 33 -4.91 5.79 2.12
C ALA A 33 -5.59 5.02 0.96
N ALA A 34 -6.49 5.66 0.20
CA ALA A 34 -7.27 5.04 -0.88
C ALA A 34 -6.90 5.52 -2.30
N ARG A 35 -5.71 6.10 -2.51
CA ARG A 35 -5.29 6.53 -3.85
C ARG A 35 -4.84 5.34 -4.71
N HIS A 36 -5.23 5.37 -5.98
CA HIS A 36 -4.80 4.43 -6.99
C HIS A 36 -3.52 4.95 -7.67
N GLY A 37 -2.55 4.07 -7.88
CA GLY A 37 -1.48 4.28 -8.87
C GLY A 37 -1.90 3.64 -10.19
N CYS A 38 -1.57 4.23 -11.33
CA CYS A 38 -1.86 3.60 -12.62
C CYS A 38 -0.74 3.88 -13.64
N GLY A 39 -0.29 2.84 -14.33
CA GLY A 39 0.56 2.91 -15.51
C GLY A 39 -0.08 2.21 -16.69
N ALA A 40 -0.16 2.88 -17.84
CA ALA A 40 -0.66 2.29 -19.08
C ALA A 40 0.52 1.82 -19.97
N ARG A 41 0.38 0.65 -20.61
CA ARG A 41 1.32 0.16 -21.62
C ARG A 41 0.59 -0.37 -22.83
N LEU A 42 1.07 0.01 -24.01
CA LEU A 42 0.64 -0.60 -25.26
C LEU A 42 1.41 -1.91 -25.49
N PRO A 43 0.77 -2.96 -26.03
CA PRO A 43 1.49 -4.12 -26.54
C PRO A 43 2.43 -3.70 -27.68
N ASP A 44 3.51 -4.48 -27.86
CA ASP A 44 4.67 -4.25 -28.75
C ASP A 44 4.68 -2.93 -29.56
N PRO A 45 5.43 -1.89 -29.13
CA PRO A 45 5.51 -0.62 -29.85
C PRO A 45 6.10 -0.73 -31.26
N ARG A 46 6.65 -1.89 -31.67
CA ARG A 46 7.12 -2.14 -33.03
C ARG A 46 6.00 -2.51 -34.01
N ARG A 47 4.79 -2.76 -33.52
CA ARG A 47 3.60 -3.16 -34.31
C ARG A 47 2.55 -2.06 -34.44
N LEU A 48 2.76 -0.91 -33.80
CA LEU A 48 1.82 0.20 -33.76
C LEU A 48 2.52 1.48 -34.19
N ASP A 49 2.09 2.03 -35.32
CA ASP A 49 2.38 3.40 -35.71
C ASP A 49 1.20 4.33 -35.36
N ALA A 50 1.42 5.63 -35.42
CA ALA A 50 0.37 6.62 -35.10
C ALA A 50 -0.80 6.64 -36.10
N ALA A 51 -0.75 5.87 -37.19
CA ALA A 51 -1.77 5.80 -38.22
C ALA A 51 -2.59 4.49 -38.17
N THR A 52 -2.29 3.60 -37.21
CA THR A 52 -2.95 2.30 -37.04
C THR A 52 -3.79 2.29 -35.77
N VAL A 53 -5.06 1.86 -35.89
CA VAL A 53 -5.96 1.68 -34.72
C VAL A 53 -5.43 0.52 -33.88
N ALA A 54 -5.28 0.75 -32.57
CA ALA A 54 -4.75 -0.26 -31.67
C ALA A 54 -5.82 -1.33 -31.35
N ASP A 55 -5.47 -2.58 -31.59
CA ASP A 55 -6.34 -3.74 -31.32
C ASP A 55 -6.36 -4.15 -29.83
N SER A 56 -5.39 -3.68 -29.04
CA SER A 56 -5.22 -4.05 -27.64
C SER A 56 -4.47 -2.99 -26.83
N CYS A 57 -4.78 -2.91 -25.53
CA CYS A 57 -4.14 -2.00 -24.58
C CYS A 57 -4.08 -2.67 -23.20
N VAL A 58 -2.94 -2.56 -22.50
CA VAL A 58 -2.77 -3.16 -21.17
C VAL A 58 -2.61 -2.05 -20.13
N LEU A 59 -3.53 -2.01 -19.17
CA LEU A 59 -3.42 -1.14 -18.00
C LEU A 59 -2.86 -1.93 -16.82
N THR A 60 -1.81 -1.40 -16.19
CA THR A 60 -1.28 -1.92 -14.92
C THR A 60 -1.63 -0.94 -13.81
N ILE A 61 -2.48 -1.35 -12.88
CA ILE A 61 -2.96 -0.51 -11.78
C ILE A 61 -2.43 -0.99 -10.43
N GLU A 62 -2.20 -0.06 -9.52
CA GLU A 62 -1.95 -0.29 -8.11
C GLU A 62 -3.19 0.15 -7.33
N ARG A 63 -3.85 -0.82 -6.69
CA ARG A 63 -4.98 -0.59 -5.79
C ARG A 63 -4.55 -0.88 -4.36
N ARG A 64 -4.51 0.16 -3.52
CA ARG A 64 -4.17 0.03 -2.10
C ARG A 64 -5.35 -0.43 -1.28
N PHE A 65 -5.13 -1.38 -0.39
CA PHE A 65 -6.18 -1.95 0.44
C PHE A 65 -6.35 -1.07 1.68
N LEU A 66 -7.57 -1.01 2.18
CA LEU A 66 -7.85 -0.50 3.52
C LEU A 66 -7.85 -1.67 4.52
N PRO A 67 -7.58 -1.42 5.81
CA PRO A 67 -7.76 -2.42 6.85
C PRO A 67 -9.15 -3.09 6.76
N GLY A 68 -9.15 -4.42 6.80
CA GLY A 68 -10.37 -5.24 6.69
C GLY A 68 -10.86 -5.54 5.27
N GLN A 69 -10.26 -4.99 4.22
CA GLN A 69 -10.59 -5.39 2.84
C GLN A 69 -9.90 -6.70 2.46
N SER A 70 -10.65 -7.62 1.85
CA SER A 70 -10.09 -8.81 1.21
C SER A 70 -9.74 -8.55 -0.26
N THR A 71 -8.88 -9.39 -0.84
CA THR A 71 -8.60 -9.36 -2.28
C THR A 71 -9.86 -9.53 -3.11
N ALA A 72 -10.78 -10.39 -2.67
CA ALA A 72 -12.03 -10.65 -3.37
C ALA A 72 -12.95 -9.41 -3.38
N ASP A 73 -13.03 -8.66 -2.28
CA ASP A 73 -13.83 -7.43 -2.23
C ASP A 73 -13.29 -6.39 -3.20
N VAL A 74 -11.97 -6.23 -3.22
CA VAL A 74 -11.29 -5.27 -4.10
C VAL A 74 -11.42 -5.67 -5.57
N GLU A 75 -11.24 -6.95 -5.89
CA GLU A 75 -11.43 -7.46 -7.25
C GLU A 75 -12.87 -7.29 -7.72
N ALA A 76 -13.85 -7.54 -6.85
CA ALA A 76 -15.26 -7.36 -7.17
C ALA A 76 -15.60 -5.88 -7.44
N GLU A 77 -15.04 -4.94 -6.67
CA GLU A 77 -15.20 -3.50 -6.90
C GLU A 77 -14.60 -3.08 -8.26
N LEU A 78 -13.38 -3.53 -8.56
CA LEU A 78 -12.73 -3.24 -9.84
C LEU A 78 -13.50 -3.85 -11.00
N ARG A 79 -13.95 -5.09 -10.87
CA ARG A 79 -14.74 -5.78 -11.90
C ARG A 79 -16.07 -5.07 -12.15
N ALA A 80 -16.76 -4.62 -11.10
CA ALA A 80 -17.99 -3.86 -11.24
C ALA A 80 -17.77 -2.53 -12.01
N ALA A 81 -16.65 -1.85 -11.79
CA ALA A 81 -16.30 -0.66 -12.56
C ALA A 81 -16.01 -0.98 -14.03
N LEU A 82 -15.27 -2.06 -14.32
CA LEU A 82 -15.02 -2.50 -15.70
C LEU A 82 -16.32 -2.89 -16.41
N ASP A 83 -17.20 -3.66 -15.75
CA ASP A 83 -18.50 -4.06 -16.27
C ASP A 83 -19.38 -2.85 -16.59
N ALA A 84 -19.35 -1.81 -15.74
CA ALA A 84 -20.09 -0.58 -15.96
C ALA A 84 -19.59 0.17 -17.21
N VAL A 85 -18.29 0.15 -17.50
CA VAL A 85 -17.70 0.75 -18.71
C VAL A 85 -18.05 -0.09 -19.94
N ALA A 86 -17.93 -1.41 -19.87
CA ALA A 86 -18.26 -2.32 -20.97
C ALA A 86 -19.74 -2.23 -21.36
N ALA A 87 -20.65 -2.13 -20.39
CA ALA A 87 -22.09 -2.05 -20.63
C ALA A 87 -22.54 -0.83 -21.48
N ARG A 88 -21.73 0.24 -21.50
CA ARG A 88 -21.99 1.48 -22.25
C ARG A 88 -21.03 1.68 -23.43
N THR A 89 -20.13 0.74 -23.69
CA THR A 89 -19.10 0.85 -24.73
C THR A 89 -19.22 -0.37 -25.65
N PRO A 90 -19.92 -0.25 -26.79
CA PRO A 90 -20.05 -1.34 -27.76
C PRO A 90 -18.69 -1.91 -28.18
N ASP A 91 -18.65 -3.22 -28.42
CA ASP A 91 -17.47 -3.94 -28.91
C ASP A 91 -16.23 -3.89 -27.99
N MET A 92 -16.37 -3.40 -26.76
CA MET A 92 -15.33 -3.46 -25.74
C MET A 92 -15.23 -4.87 -25.15
N ASP A 93 -14.04 -5.44 -25.21
CA ASP A 93 -13.64 -6.62 -24.46
C ASP A 93 -12.63 -6.22 -23.38
N VAL A 94 -12.78 -6.77 -22.17
CA VAL A 94 -11.96 -6.41 -21.02
C VAL A 94 -11.73 -7.59 -20.10
N GLU A 95 -10.46 -7.81 -19.77
CA GLU A 95 -10.03 -8.83 -18.82
C GLU A 95 -9.34 -8.18 -17.62
N LEU A 96 -9.59 -8.74 -16.43
CA LEU A 96 -8.95 -8.33 -15.17
C LEU A 96 -8.11 -9.49 -14.63
N GLU A 97 -6.82 -9.25 -14.47
CA GLU A 97 -5.87 -10.19 -13.88
C GLU A 97 -5.27 -9.60 -12.59
N VAL A 98 -5.30 -10.38 -11.51
CA VAL A 98 -4.64 -10.01 -10.25
C VAL A 98 -3.17 -10.45 -10.31
N LEU A 99 -2.26 -9.48 -10.41
CA LEU A 99 -0.82 -9.76 -10.44
C LEU A 99 -0.27 -10.12 -9.06
N VAL A 100 -0.50 -9.23 -8.08
CA VAL A 100 -0.07 -9.39 -6.69
C VAL A 100 -1.11 -8.74 -5.78
N ALA A 101 -1.45 -9.41 -4.68
CA ALA A 101 -2.27 -8.85 -3.62
C ALA A 101 -1.58 -9.01 -2.26
N ARG A 102 -1.68 -7.96 -1.43
CA ARG A 102 -1.21 -7.93 -0.05
C ARG A 102 -2.26 -7.22 0.81
N ALA A 103 -2.55 -7.76 1.98
CA ALA A 103 -3.47 -7.11 2.91
C ALA A 103 -2.87 -5.80 3.43
N ALA A 104 -3.76 -4.88 3.84
CA ALA A 104 -3.36 -3.71 4.59
C ALA A 104 -2.83 -4.12 5.97
N PHE A 105 -1.79 -3.44 6.44
CA PHE A 105 -1.25 -3.62 7.78
C PHE A 105 -1.93 -2.65 8.76
N GLU A 106 -2.34 -3.17 9.92
CA GLU A 106 -2.81 -2.37 11.05
C GLU A 106 -2.07 -2.81 12.31
N ALA A 107 -1.36 -1.88 12.94
CA ALA A 107 -0.62 -2.15 14.17
C ALA A 107 -1.56 -2.20 15.38
N ASP A 108 -1.28 -3.09 16.33
CA ASP A 108 -1.91 -3.05 17.66
C ASP A 108 -1.32 -1.90 18.48
N VAL A 109 -1.93 -0.71 18.36
CA VAL A 109 -1.48 0.53 19.03
C VAL A 109 -1.61 0.48 20.55
N ASP A 110 -2.47 -0.41 21.06
CA ASP A 110 -2.64 -0.65 22.49
C ASP A 110 -1.75 -1.80 22.99
N GLY A 111 -1.03 -2.47 22.10
CA GLY A 111 -0.17 -3.60 22.41
C GLY A 111 1.08 -3.21 23.21
N PRO A 112 1.73 -4.19 23.88
CA PRO A 112 2.93 -3.93 24.69
C PRO A 112 4.09 -3.37 23.86
N LEU A 113 4.24 -3.80 22.60
CA LEU A 113 5.27 -3.29 21.70
C LEU A 113 5.05 -1.82 21.35
N ALA A 114 3.82 -1.45 20.99
CA ALA A 114 3.46 -0.07 20.66
C ALA A 114 3.65 0.85 21.87
N ARG A 115 3.23 0.43 23.07
CA ARG A 115 3.43 1.20 24.30
C ARG A 115 4.91 1.45 24.59
N ALA A 116 5.76 0.42 24.55
CA ALA A 116 7.20 0.56 24.78
C ALA A 116 7.84 1.59 23.83
N VAL A 117 7.40 1.60 22.56
CA VAL A 117 7.92 2.52 21.55
C VAL A 117 7.36 3.93 21.71
N LEU A 118 6.07 4.08 22.00
CA LEU A 118 5.44 5.39 22.23
C LEU A 118 6.00 6.05 23.50
N ASP A 119 6.21 5.29 24.57
CA ASP A 119 6.78 5.79 25.82
C ASP A 119 8.25 6.18 25.66
N SER A 120 9.06 5.34 24.98
CA SER A 120 10.44 5.68 24.64
C SER A 120 10.52 6.91 23.73
N GLY A 121 9.66 6.96 22.71
CA GLY A 121 9.47 8.11 21.83
C GLY A 121 9.16 9.39 22.60
N ALA A 122 8.24 9.31 23.56
CA ALA A 122 7.84 10.47 24.36
C ALA A 122 8.96 10.98 25.26
N ARG A 123 9.79 10.09 25.82
CA ARG A 123 10.97 10.48 26.61
C ARG A 123 12.01 11.19 25.76
N VAL A 124 12.29 10.69 24.55
CA VAL A 124 13.27 11.30 23.63
C VAL A 124 12.75 12.63 23.06
N ALA A 125 11.46 12.71 22.74
CA ALA A 125 10.83 13.91 22.17
C ALA A 125 10.43 14.96 23.22
N GLY A 126 10.39 14.60 24.51
CA GLY A 126 9.87 15.45 25.59
C GLY A 126 8.37 15.73 25.53
N SER A 127 7.62 15.00 24.68
CA SER A 127 6.19 15.16 24.47
C SER A 127 5.58 13.89 23.85
N PRO A 128 4.25 13.66 23.97
CA PRO A 128 3.61 12.50 23.35
C PRO A 128 3.83 12.44 21.84
N VAL A 129 4.23 11.27 21.33
CA VAL A 129 4.41 11.03 19.89
C VAL A 129 3.11 10.52 19.28
N PRO A 130 2.62 11.09 18.18
CA PRO A 130 1.42 10.61 17.51
C PRO A 130 1.71 9.32 16.72
N HIS A 131 0.72 8.44 16.62
CA HIS A 131 0.69 7.37 15.61
C HIS A 131 -0.22 7.81 14.44
N ARG A 132 0.03 7.27 13.25
CA ARG A 132 -0.76 7.54 12.04
C ARG A 132 -0.69 6.36 11.07
N GLY A 133 -1.64 6.30 10.15
CA GLY A 133 -1.54 5.46 8.96
C GLY A 133 -0.70 6.11 7.88
N GLU A 134 -0.08 5.29 7.03
CA GLU A 134 0.70 5.72 5.87
C GLU A 134 0.13 5.15 4.57
N PRO A 135 0.24 5.85 3.43
CA PRO A 135 -0.35 5.43 2.17
C PRO A 135 0.52 4.44 1.41
N PHE A 136 1.52 3.82 2.04
CA PHE A 136 2.45 2.90 1.40
C PHE A 136 2.47 1.55 2.14
N TRP A 137 2.91 0.51 1.43
CA TRP A 137 3.03 -0.83 1.97
C TRP A 137 4.49 -1.13 2.34
N THR A 138 4.71 -1.96 3.36
CA THR A 138 6.03 -2.46 3.78
C THR A 138 5.92 -3.92 4.22
N ASP A 139 7.07 -4.57 4.42
CA ASP A 139 7.13 -5.95 4.91
C ASP A 139 6.51 -6.16 6.30
N ALA A 140 6.18 -5.09 7.04
CA ALA A 140 5.43 -5.20 8.29
C ALA A 140 4.10 -5.96 8.11
N GLY A 141 3.46 -5.87 6.94
CA GLY A 141 2.28 -6.67 6.62
C GLY A 141 2.55 -8.17 6.65
N LEU A 142 3.67 -8.63 6.08
CA LEU A 142 4.06 -10.04 6.07
C LEU A 142 4.43 -10.54 7.47
N VAL A 143 5.12 -9.69 8.26
CA VAL A 143 5.46 -10.01 9.65
C VAL A 143 4.20 -10.14 10.50
N HIS A 144 3.23 -9.26 10.30
CA HIS A 144 1.93 -9.29 10.97
C HIS A 144 1.12 -10.55 10.58
N GLU A 145 1.07 -10.89 9.30
CA GLU A 145 0.41 -12.11 8.80
C GLU A 145 1.01 -13.39 9.41
N ALA A 146 2.30 -13.38 9.74
CA ALA A 146 2.96 -14.47 10.45
C ALA A 146 2.63 -14.53 11.96
N GLY A 147 1.79 -13.63 12.48
CA GLY A 147 1.39 -13.56 13.88
C GLY A 147 2.43 -12.91 14.80
N ILE A 148 3.39 -12.18 14.25
CA ILE A 148 4.44 -11.50 15.01
C ILE A 148 4.02 -10.04 15.23
N PRO A 149 3.94 -9.54 16.48
CA PRO A 149 3.68 -8.13 16.74
C PRO A 149 4.74 -7.26 16.08
N CYS A 150 4.30 -6.29 15.28
CA CYS A 150 5.18 -5.36 14.59
C CYS A 150 4.57 -3.96 14.59
N ILE A 151 5.43 -2.97 14.44
CA ILE A 151 5.07 -1.57 14.27
C ILE A 151 6.02 -0.96 13.24
N LEU A 152 5.62 0.16 12.65
CA LEU A 152 6.48 0.96 11.79
C LEU A 152 6.96 2.21 12.53
N LEU A 153 8.27 2.41 12.52
CA LEU A 153 8.94 3.57 13.09
C LEU A 153 10.11 3.93 12.18
N GLY A 154 10.33 5.22 11.96
CA GLY A 154 11.38 5.70 11.06
C GLY A 154 11.85 7.10 11.41
N VAL A 155 12.73 7.63 10.56
CA VAL A 155 13.32 8.96 10.70
C VAL A 155 12.48 10.02 10.02
N THR A 156 12.67 11.27 10.43
CA THR A 156 12.31 12.43 9.62
C THR A 156 13.25 12.50 8.41
N GLY A 157 12.65 12.63 7.24
CA GLY A 157 13.35 12.71 5.97
C GLY A 157 12.37 13.03 4.85
N GLY A 158 12.84 12.91 3.61
CA GLY A 158 12.03 13.18 2.44
C GLY A 158 12.57 12.52 1.19
N GLY A 159 11.73 12.46 0.17
CA GLY A 159 12.15 12.00 -1.16
C GLY A 159 12.37 10.49 -1.29
N ALA A 160 11.73 9.67 -0.45
CA ALA A 160 11.67 8.23 -0.71
C ALA A 160 11.13 8.00 -2.13
N HIS A 161 11.91 7.31 -2.97
CA HIS A 161 11.65 7.12 -4.41
C HIS A 161 11.70 8.39 -5.28
N ALA A 162 12.38 9.45 -4.83
CA ALA A 162 12.64 10.65 -5.63
C ALA A 162 14.12 10.75 -6.01
N ASP A 163 14.45 11.65 -6.94
CA ASP A 163 15.83 11.90 -7.37
C ASP A 163 16.74 12.35 -6.21
N GLU A 164 16.18 13.08 -5.24
CA GLU A 164 16.84 13.48 -4.01
C GLU A 164 16.12 12.88 -2.81
N GLU A 165 16.76 11.86 -2.22
CA GLU A 165 16.33 11.19 -0.99
C GLU A 165 17.25 11.61 0.16
N TRP A 166 16.68 11.96 1.32
CA TRP A 166 17.45 12.43 2.46
C TRP A 166 16.77 12.11 3.80
N ALA A 167 17.57 12.13 4.87
CA ALA A 167 17.11 12.01 6.25
C ALA A 167 17.83 13.00 7.16
N GLU A 168 17.14 13.50 8.19
CA GLU A 168 17.76 14.37 9.19
C GLU A 168 18.72 13.58 10.07
N VAL A 169 19.98 14.02 10.14
CA VAL A 169 21.00 13.36 10.97
C VAL A 169 20.58 13.30 12.43
N ASP A 170 19.97 14.36 12.97
CA ASP A 170 19.50 14.36 14.35
C ASP A 170 18.28 13.45 14.54
N SER A 171 17.44 13.25 13.51
CA SER A 171 16.36 12.28 13.60
C SER A 171 16.88 10.84 13.61
N ILE A 172 17.98 10.55 12.91
CA ILE A 172 18.64 9.24 12.98
C ILE A 172 19.12 8.96 14.40
N ARG A 173 19.76 9.95 15.05
CA ARG A 173 20.21 9.82 16.44
C ARG A 173 19.05 9.61 17.40
N ARG A 174 18.01 10.44 17.31
CA ARG A 174 16.80 10.29 18.12
C ARG A 174 16.13 8.93 17.91
N LEU A 175 16.06 8.44 16.67
CA LEU A 175 15.51 7.12 16.39
C LEU A 175 16.31 6.01 17.08
N ALA A 176 17.64 6.11 17.08
CA ALA A 176 18.49 5.15 17.80
C ALA A 176 18.19 5.16 19.31
N ASP A 177 18.09 6.35 19.93
CA ASP A 177 17.73 6.48 21.35
C ASP A 177 16.34 5.89 21.65
N VAL A 178 15.36 6.11 20.75
CA VAL A 178 14.01 5.55 20.89
C VAL A 178 14.05 4.03 20.81
N LEU A 179 14.77 3.46 19.84
CA LEU A 179 14.90 2.02 19.68
C LEU A 179 15.58 1.38 20.91
N GLU A 180 16.65 1.98 21.42
CA GLU A 180 17.32 1.50 22.63
C GLU A 180 16.35 1.47 23.83
N GLY A 181 15.68 2.60 24.10
CA GLY A 181 14.73 2.67 25.21
C GLY A 181 13.54 1.71 25.05
N ALA A 182 13.05 1.52 23.84
CA ALA A 182 11.95 0.59 23.56
C ALA A 182 12.39 -0.87 23.77
N ILE A 183 13.60 -1.23 23.34
CA ILE A 183 14.17 -2.57 23.56
C ILE A 183 14.34 -2.82 25.06
N LEU A 184 14.85 -1.85 25.82
CA LEU A 184 15.00 -1.97 27.27
C LEU A 184 13.65 -2.12 27.97
N ASP A 185 12.64 -1.34 27.59
CA ASP A 185 11.31 -1.42 28.20
C ASP A 185 10.59 -2.73 27.85
N PHE A 186 10.68 -3.16 26.59
CA PHE A 186 9.97 -4.33 26.09
C PHE A 186 10.63 -5.66 26.51
N CYS A 187 11.97 -5.72 26.44
CA CYS A 187 12.73 -6.95 26.73
C CYS A 187 13.33 -6.97 28.14
N GLY A 188 13.46 -5.83 28.81
CA GLY A 188 14.08 -5.72 30.13
C GLY A 188 13.15 -6.06 31.30
N GLY A 189 11.86 -6.28 31.03
CA GLY A 189 10.89 -6.80 31.99
C GLY A 189 11.01 -8.32 32.14
N ASP A 190 11.64 -8.74 33.25
CA ASP A 190 11.90 -10.10 33.74
C ASP A 190 13.06 -10.90 33.10
N ARG A 191 14.06 -11.18 33.93
CA ARG A 191 15.09 -12.22 33.71
C ARG A 191 14.39 -13.47 33.18
N ILE A 192 14.80 -13.94 32.01
CA ILE A 192 14.47 -15.27 31.50
C ILE A 192 14.82 -16.28 32.60
N VAL A 193 13.85 -16.76 33.36
CA VAL A 193 14.01 -17.94 34.19
C VAL A 193 13.96 -19.13 33.22
N PRO A 194 15.04 -19.91 33.06
CA PRO A 194 15.01 -21.05 32.16
C PRO A 194 13.95 -22.02 32.65
N THR A 195 12.89 -22.23 31.87
CA THR A 195 11.97 -23.32 32.11
C THR A 195 12.72 -24.61 31.82
N SER A 196 13.14 -25.29 32.89
CA SER A 196 13.66 -26.65 32.78
C SER A 196 12.52 -27.55 32.33
N ARG A 197 12.50 -27.92 31.05
CA ARG A 197 11.69 -29.06 30.60
C ARG A 197 12.25 -30.32 31.26
N PRO A 198 11.43 -31.13 31.94
CA PRO A 198 11.88 -32.45 32.36
C PRO A 198 12.09 -33.31 31.12
N ILE A 199 13.27 -33.92 31.03
CA ILE A 199 13.59 -34.94 30.05
C ILE A 199 12.75 -36.17 30.41
N ALA A 200 11.87 -36.57 29.48
CA ALA A 200 11.25 -37.89 29.48
C ALA A 200 12.11 -38.84 28.64
#